data_AF-A0A971X511-F1
#
_entry.id   AF-A0A971X511-F1
#
_cell.length_a   1.000
_cell.length_b   1.000
_cell.length_c   1.000
_cell.angle_alpha   90.00
_cell.angle_beta   90.00
_cell.angle_gamma   90.00
#
_symmetry.space_group_name_H-M   'P 1'
#
loop_
_entity.id
_entity.type
_entity.pdbx_description
1 polymer ?
#
loop_
_entity_poly.entity_id
_entity_poly.type
_entity_poly.pdbx_seq_one_letter_code
_entity_poly.pdbx_strand_id
1 'polypeptide(L)'
;MTITRRDFLNGMALGIAAGLTPLQHIAAATRAALGTYIPGDDYYPHGLTGLRGSHDGSFEVAHLLGGEGARFKLPETVEEEYDLVVVGAGISGLAAALYYR
;
A
#
# COMPACT_ATOMS: atom_id res chain seq x y z
N MET A 1 31.44 3.80 -33.40
CA MET A 1 30.05 3.37 -33.61
C MET A 1 29.35 4.37 -34.51
N THR A 2 28.88 3.94 -35.67
CA THR A 2 28.11 4.77 -36.61
C THR A 2 26.62 4.48 -36.42
N ILE A 3 25.83 5.52 -36.11
CA ILE A 3 24.35 5.41 -36.03
C ILE A 3 23.80 5.47 -37.46
N THR A 4 22.99 4.49 -37.86
CA THR A 4 22.36 4.50 -39.19
C THR A 4 21.09 5.36 -39.19
N ARG A 5 20.64 5.79 -40.37
CA ARG A 5 19.34 6.49 -40.52
C ARG A 5 18.18 5.68 -39.94
N ARG A 6 18.22 4.35 -40.09
CA ARG A 6 17.19 3.46 -39.54
C ARG A 6 17.18 3.46 -38.02
N ASP A 7 18.36 3.44 -37.39
CA ASP A 7 18.46 3.46 -35.93
C ASP A 7 17.91 4.76 -35.34
N PHE A 8 18.20 5.90 -36.00
CA PHE A 8 17.63 7.19 -35.61
C PHE A 8 16.10 7.22 -35.74
N LEU A 9 15.57 6.77 -36.89
CA LEU A 9 14.12 6.77 -37.13
C LEU A 9 13.38 5.81 -36.19
N ASN A 10 13.94 4.63 -35.92
CA ASN A 10 13.37 3.68 -34.97
C ASN A 10 13.40 4.22 -33.54
N GLY A 11 14.50 4.87 -33.14
CA GLY A 11 14.63 5.51 -31.83
C GLY A 11 13.59 6.63 -31.62
N MET A 12 13.38 7.47 -32.65
CA MET A 12 12.35 8.52 -32.62
C MET A 12 10.94 7.93 -32.57
N ALA A 13 10.65 6.88 -33.34
CA ALA A 13 9.35 6.21 -33.30
C ALA A 13 9.05 5.62 -31.91
N LEU A 14 10.04 4.99 -31.27
CA LEU A 14 9.90 4.48 -29.89
C LEU A 14 9.66 5.61 -28.89
N GLY A 15 10.39 6.72 -29.01
CA GLY A 15 10.21 7.89 -28.15
C GLY A 15 8.81 8.51 -28.26
N ILE A 16 8.29 8.64 -29.49
CA ILE A 16 6.93 9.15 -29.73
C ILE A 16 5.87 8.19 -29.18
N ALA A 17 6.01 6.89 -29.46
CA ALA A 17 5.07 5.88 -28.96
C ALA A 17 5.02 5.87 -27.42
N ALA A 18 6.18 5.93 -26.75
CA ALA A 18 6.26 6.02 -25.29
C ALA A 18 5.73 7.36 -24.74
N GLY A 19 5.93 8.46 -25.46
CA GLY A 19 5.40 9.77 -25.07
C GLY A 19 3.87 9.88 -25.19
N LEU A 20 3.28 9.11 -26.12
CA LEU A 20 1.82 9.07 -26.34
C LEU A 20 1.13 7.90 -25.61
N THR A 21 1.87 6.98 -24.98
CA THR A 21 1.24 5.91 -24.20
C THR A 21 0.49 6.49 -23.00
N PRO A 22 -0.76 6.08 -22.75
CA PRO A 22 -1.59 6.60 -21.66
C PRO A 22 -1.21 5.94 -20.34
N LEU A 23 0.07 6.06 -19.95
CA LEU A 23 0.65 5.37 -18.79
C LEU A 23 -0.11 5.68 -17.50
N GLN A 24 -0.65 6.89 -17.37
CA GLN A 24 -1.48 7.29 -16.22
C GLN A 24 -2.81 6.52 -16.16
N HIS A 25 -3.47 6.30 -17.29
CA HIS A 25 -4.72 5.53 -17.35
C HIS A 25 -4.46 4.04 -17.10
N ILE A 26 -3.35 3.50 -17.62
CA ILE A 26 -2.94 2.13 -17.35
C ILE A 26 -2.62 1.98 -15.85
N ALA A 27 -1.86 2.90 -15.26
CA ALA A 27 -1.55 2.88 -13.83
C ALA A 27 -2.81 3.00 -12.95
N ALA A 28 -3.77 3.84 -13.33
CA ALA A 28 -5.05 3.96 -12.65
C ALA A 28 -5.90 2.68 -12.76
N ALA A 29 -5.95 2.05 -13.94
CA ALA A 29 -6.64 0.77 -14.15
C ALA A 29 -6.00 -0.36 -13.34
N THR A 30 -4.66 -0.43 -13.30
CA THR A 30 -3.92 -1.39 -12.46
C THR A 30 -4.21 -1.16 -10.97
N ARG A 31 -4.27 0.10 -10.53
CA ARG A 31 -4.61 0.45 -9.14
C ARG A 31 -6.01 0.01 -8.76
N ALA A 32 -6.98 0.23 -9.64
CA ALA A 32 -8.36 -0.22 -9.44
C ALA A 32 -8.49 -1.75 -9.42
N ALA A 33 -7.73 -2.45 -10.27
CA ALA A 33 -7.75 -3.91 -10.35
C ALA A 33 -7.07 -4.59 -9.13
N LEU A 34 -6.09 -3.95 -8.49
CA LEU A 34 -5.35 -4.51 -7.36
C LEU A 34 -6.07 -4.37 -6.00
N GLY A 35 -7.24 -3.73 -5.94
CA GLY A 35 -8.05 -3.61 -4.71
C GLY A 35 -7.32 -2.98 -3.52
N THR A 36 -6.18 -2.33 -3.76
CA THR A 36 -5.30 -1.85 -2.71
C THR A 36 -5.88 -0.55 -2.19
N TYR A 37 -6.23 -0.51 -0.90
CA TYR A 37 -6.50 0.75 -0.20
C TYR A 37 -5.20 1.57 -0.19
N ILE A 38 -5.00 2.34 -1.25
CA ILE A 38 -4.02 3.41 -1.29
C ILE A 38 -4.79 4.62 -0.78
N PRO A 39 -4.41 5.19 0.37
CA PRO A 39 -5.00 6.44 0.83
C PRO A 39 -4.91 7.46 -0.31
N GLY A 40 -6.00 8.22 -0.54
CA GLY A 40 -6.08 9.14 -1.69
C GLY A 40 -4.91 10.12 -1.77
N ASP A 41 -4.79 10.85 -2.87
CA ASP A 41 -3.69 11.82 -3.10
C ASP A 41 -3.59 12.89 -1.97
N ASP A 42 -4.64 13.06 -1.17
CA ASP A 42 -4.71 13.94 0.01
C ASP A 42 -4.17 13.30 1.31
N TYR A 43 -3.76 12.04 1.30
CA TYR A 43 -3.17 11.39 2.45
C TYR A 43 -1.72 11.85 2.63
N TYR A 44 -1.54 12.80 3.53
CA TYR A 44 -0.25 13.38 3.85
C TYR A 44 0.14 13.08 5.31
N PRO A 45 0.76 11.91 5.58
CA PRO A 45 1.15 11.49 6.92
C PRO A 45 2.00 12.50 7.69
N HIS A 46 2.75 13.33 6.97
CA HIS A 46 3.63 14.34 7.54
C HIS A 46 2.90 15.62 8.00
N GLY A 47 1.67 15.85 7.53
CA GLY A 47 0.81 16.96 7.96
C GLY A 47 -0.01 16.66 9.21
N LEU A 48 -0.07 15.40 9.62
CA LEU A 48 -0.73 15.00 10.86
C LEU A 48 0.08 15.51 12.06
N THR A 49 -0.56 16.23 12.97
CA THR A 49 0.04 16.74 14.21
C THR A 49 -0.34 15.87 15.41
N GLY A 50 0.43 15.93 16.50
CA GLY A 50 0.23 15.09 17.70
C GLY A 50 1.20 13.91 17.82
N LEU A 51 1.31 13.34 19.01
CA LEU A 51 2.16 12.18 19.28
C LEU A 51 1.56 10.94 18.61
N ARG A 52 2.38 10.21 17.85
CA ARG A 52 2.02 8.94 17.20
C ARG A 52 3.06 7.90 17.58
N GLY A 53 2.65 6.66 17.79
CA GLY A 53 3.53 5.60 18.29
C GLY A 53 3.60 5.60 19.82
N SER A 54 4.81 5.60 20.38
CA SER A 54 5.02 5.52 21.83
C SER A 54 4.75 6.87 22.51
N HIS A 55 3.54 7.05 23.01
CA HIS A 55 3.10 8.23 23.75
C HIS A 55 2.33 7.83 25.01
N ASP A 56 2.11 8.79 25.92
CA ASP A 56 1.28 8.53 27.10
C ASP A 56 -0.13 8.09 26.67
N GLY A 57 -0.59 6.96 27.20
CA GLY A 57 -1.84 6.32 26.79
C GLY A 57 -1.72 5.26 25.68
N SER A 58 -0.63 5.24 24.91
CA SER A 58 -0.44 4.26 23.80
C SER A 58 -0.37 2.80 24.27
N PHE A 59 -0.09 2.57 25.55
CA PHE A 59 0.03 1.24 26.16
C PHE A 59 -1.23 0.76 26.89
N GLU A 60 -2.23 1.64 27.11
CA GLU A 60 -3.35 1.36 28.00
C GLU A 60 -4.18 0.16 27.53
N VAL A 61 -4.56 0.14 26.25
CA VAL A 61 -5.35 -0.98 25.68
C VAL A 61 -4.57 -2.30 25.74
N ALA A 62 -3.26 -2.26 25.48
CA ALA A 62 -2.41 -3.45 25.54
C ALA A 62 -2.26 -3.97 26.97
N HIS A 63 -2.11 -3.08 27.96
CA HIS A 63 -2.08 -3.44 29.38
C HIS A 63 -3.43 -3.95 29.89
N LEU A 64 -4.54 -3.34 29.45
CA LEU A 64 -5.89 -3.81 29.80
C LEU A 64 -6.09 -5.25 29.34
N LEU A 65 -5.66 -5.57 28.11
CA LEU A 65 -5.80 -6.92 27.57
C LEU A 65 -4.82 -7.93 28.22
N GLY A 66 -3.53 -7.59 28.30
CA GLY A 66 -2.48 -8.52 28.71
C GLY A 66 -2.24 -8.58 30.23
N GLY A 67 -2.44 -7.48 30.94
CA GLY A 67 -2.23 -7.37 32.38
C GLY A 67 -3.51 -7.49 33.20
N GLU A 68 -4.61 -6.88 32.74
CA GLU A 68 -5.87 -6.82 33.50
C GLU A 68 -6.93 -7.82 33.02
N GLY A 69 -6.65 -8.55 31.93
CA GLY A 69 -7.53 -9.60 31.41
C GLY A 69 -8.86 -9.08 30.84
N ALA A 70 -8.88 -7.83 30.39
CA ALA A 70 -10.05 -7.20 29.79
C ALA A 70 -10.57 -8.02 28.60
N ARG A 71 -11.90 -8.14 28.49
CA ARG A 71 -12.60 -8.81 27.39
C ARG A 71 -13.40 -7.78 26.60
N PHE A 72 -13.13 -7.71 25.31
CA PHE A 72 -13.86 -6.84 24.39
C PHE A 72 -14.96 -7.64 23.70
N LYS A 73 -16.17 -7.06 23.61
CA LYS A 73 -17.27 -7.67 22.86
C LYS A 73 -16.90 -7.59 21.38
N LEU A 74 -16.60 -8.73 20.77
CA LEU A 74 -16.39 -8.84 19.33
C LEU A 74 -17.77 -8.79 18.63
N PRO A 75 -17.84 -8.24 17.41
CA PRO A 75 -19.04 -8.38 16.58
C PRO A 75 -19.37 -9.87 16.42
N GLU A 76 -20.66 -10.20 16.50
CA GLU A 76 -21.11 -11.59 16.65
C GLU A 76 -20.92 -12.43 15.38
N THR A 77 -20.64 -11.79 14.24
CA THR A 77 -20.30 -12.46 12.98
C THR A 77 -19.53 -11.51 12.07
N VAL A 78 -18.39 -11.96 11.53
CA VAL A 78 -17.72 -11.35 10.38
C VAL A 78 -18.10 -12.22 9.19
N GLU A 79 -18.79 -11.65 8.20
CA GLU A 79 -19.26 -12.39 7.02
C GLU A 79 -18.14 -12.56 5.97
N GLU A 80 -17.04 -11.84 6.14
CA GLU A 80 -15.90 -11.89 5.22
C GLU A 80 -14.98 -13.07 5.53
N GLU A 81 -14.64 -13.83 4.49
CA GLU A 81 -13.63 -14.87 4.54
C GLU A 81 -12.31 -14.31 3.99
N TYR A 82 -11.25 -14.38 4.79
CA TYR A 82 -9.93 -13.89 4.43
C TYR A 82 -8.94 -15.04 4.36
N ASP A 83 -8.21 -15.13 3.25
CA ASP A 83 -7.11 -16.07 3.09
C ASP A 83 -5.92 -15.73 4.01
N LEU A 84 -5.69 -14.44 4.28
CA LEU A 84 -4.65 -13.95 5.20
C LEU A 84 -5.06 -12.63 5.87
N VAL A 85 -4.83 -12.54 7.18
CA VAL A 85 -4.88 -11.28 7.94
C VAL A 85 -3.50 -10.97 8.52
N VAL A 86 -2.94 -9.81 8.19
CA VAL A 86 -1.66 -9.33 8.73
C VAL A 86 -1.89 -8.19 9.72
N VAL A 87 -1.59 -8.43 11.00
CA VAL A 87 -1.70 -7.42 12.05
C VAL A 87 -0.34 -6.77 12.28
N GLY A 88 -0.16 -5.57 11.72
CA GLY A 88 1.04 -4.75 11.87
C GLY A 88 1.78 -4.50 10.55
N ALA A 89 2.07 -3.23 10.26
CA ALA A 89 2.70 -2.78 9.01
C ALA A 89 4.23 -2.55 9.15
N GLY A 90 4.89 -3.33 10.00
CA GLY A 90 6.35 -3.35 10.08
C GLY A 90 6.98 -4.09 8.89
N ILE A 91 8.32 -4.10 8.80
CA ILE A 91 9.05 -4.80 7.73
C ILE A 91 8.66 -6.29 7.68
N SER A 92 8.49 -6.93 8.85
CA SER A 92 8.03 -8.32 8.96
C SER A 92 6.60 -8.52 8.45
N GLY A 93 5.69 -7.61 8.76
CA GLY A 93 4.30 -7.69 8.30
C GLY A 93 4.16 -7.46 6.80
N LEU A 94 4.88 -6.46 6.27
CA LEU A 94 4.93 -6.22 4.82
C LEU A 94 5.58 -7.39 4.07
N ALA A 95 6.62 -8.00 4.63
CA ALA A 95 7.22 -9.21 4.07
C ALA A 95 6.21 -10.37 4.08
N ALA A 96 5.49 -10.60 5.18
CA ALA A 96 4.48 -11.65 5.27
C ALA A 96 3.38 -11.45 4.21
N ALA A 97 2.87 -10.22 4.04
CA ALA A 97 1.89 -9.91 3.01
C ALA A 97 2.44 -10.13 1.59
N LEU A 98 3.71 -9.76 1.33
CA LEU A 98 4.35 -9.90 0.01
C LEU A 98 4.60 -11.38 -0.36
N TYR A 99 4.97 -12.21 0.60
CA TYR A 99 5.33 -13.60 0.35
C TYR A 99 4.14 -14.57 0.41
N TYR A 100 2.96 -14.10 0.80
CA TYR A 100 1.73 -14.87 0.75
C TYR A 100 1.31 -15.15 -0.70
N ARG A 101 1.01 -16.41 -1.01
CA ARG A 101 0.61 -16.88 -2.35
C ARG A 101 -0.39 -18.02 -2.23
#